data_AF-A0A1M3KR07-F1
#
_entry.id   AF-A0A1M3KR07-F1
#
_cell.length_a   1.000
_cell.length_b   1.000
_cell.length_c   1.000
_cell.angle_alpha   90.00
_cell.angle_beta   90.00
_cell.angle_gamma   90.00
#
_symmetry.space_group_name_H-M   'P 1'
#
loop_
_entity.id
_entity.type
_entity.pdbx_description
1 polymer ?
#
loop_
_entity_poly.entity_id
_entity_poly.type
_entity_poly.pdbx_seq_one_letter_code
_entity_poly.pdbx_strand_id
1 'polypeptide(L)'
;MTSTTPPAAMRREPLFPRRLFTEQAIFAVMIWAGYSLFVFVLTFAVSLFRPITVSGWDLAGQPAVWFAFAIGCYLGWSVLQLYVTHGGTRRGFLIRSVSFMLAYGLLLTLLFMVTYWPEAGLYALAGWPHQPDDDGLYTSLRDLPMLFLQWLLVFELWAIGGLFVSVAWYRGAVFGALSILFGLVVISVSSFTTREDIGPMGWVGRLLPGQTGPLPAAIAHVVMFVLLAALTWLIVRNISIRGKSVEPT
;
A
#
# COMPACT_ATOMS: atom_id res chain seq x y z
N MET A 1 7.74 13.18 57.25
CA MET A 1 8.56 12.46 56.25
C MET A 1 7.87 12.58 54.90
N THR A 2 8.34 13.51 54.07
CA THR A 2 7.84 13.74 52.70
C THR A 2 8.48 12.72 51.77
N SER A 3 7.71 11.72 51.36
CA SER A 3 8.09 10.76 50.33
C SER A 3 8.19 11.49 48.98
N THR A 4 9.42 11.71 48.52
CA THR A 4 9.71 12.19 47.17
C THR A 4 9.71 10.99 46.21
N THR A 5 8.53 10.61 45.73
CA THR A 5 8.45 9.65 44.62
C THR A 5 9.15 10.26 43.42
N PRO A 6 10.21 9.65 42.87
CA PRO A 6 10.88 10.18 41.69
C PRO A 6 9.88 10.30 40.54
N PRO A 7 9.96 11.37 39.74
CA PRO A 7 9.03 11.58 38.63
C PRO A 7 9.07 10.35 37.72
N ALA A 8 7.89 9.78 37.46
CA ALA A 8 7.74 8.61 36.61
C ALA A 8 8.47 8.86 35.28
N ALA A 9 9.44 8.00 34.96
CA ALA A 9 10.22 8.12 33.73
C ALA A 9 9.26 8.23 32.53
N MET A 10 9.43 9.30 31.75
CA MET A 10 8.62 9.56 30.56
C MET A 10 8.73 8.37 29.61
N ARG A 11 7.65 7.59 29.49
CA ARG A 11 7.64 6.36 28.69
C ARG A 11 7.83 6.74 27.22
N ARG A 12 9.04 6.50 26.69
CA ARG A 12 9.31 6.71 25.27
C ARG A 12 8.60 5.64 24.47
N GLU A 13 7.65 6.08 23.68
CA GLU A 13 6.96 5.24 22.72
C GLU A 13 7.90 4.86 21.56
N PRO A 14 8.05 3.57 21.20
CA PRO A 14 8.88 3.17 20.07
C PRO A 14 8.31 3.74 18.77
N LEU A 15 9.19 4.21 17.87
CA LEU A 15 8.81 4.81 16.58
C LEU A 15 8.27 3.77 15.58
N PHE A 16 8.70 2.52 15.70
CA PHE A 16 8.34 1.44 14.79
C PHE A 16 7.50 0.37 15.52
N PRO A 17 6.29 0.05 15.04
CA PRO A 17 5.40 -0.90 15.70
C PRO A 17 5.76 -2.35 15.37
N ARG A 18 6.89 -2.83 15.91
CA ARG A 18 7.46 -4.17 15.62
C ARG A 18 6.45 -5.31 15.65
N ARG A 19 5.65 -5.40 16.72
CA ARG A 19 4.68 -6.48 16.89
C ARG A 19 3.62 -6.49 15.78
N LEU A 20 3.05 -5.32 15.48
CA LEU A 20 2.07 -5.17 14.41
C LEU A 20 2.69 -5.55 13.07
N PHE A 21 3.92 -5.09 12.80
CA PHE A 21 4.65 -5.45 11.59
C PHE A 21 4.86 -6.96 11.48
N THR A 22 5.34 -7.63 12.54
CA THR A 22 5.57 -9.08 12.52
C THR A 22 4.28 -9.86 12.26
N GLU A 23 3.19 -9.52 12.94
CA GLU A 23 1.88 -10.19 12.76
C GLU A 23 1.37 -10.01 11.31
N GLN A 24 1.41 -8.79 10.78
CA GLN A 24 0.96 -8.49 9.42
C GLN A 24 1.90 -9.03 8.35
N ALA A 25 3.21 -9.13 8.62
CA ALA A 25 4.20 -9.70 7.71
C ALA A 25 4.01 -11.21 7.56
N ILE A 26 3.77 -11.92 8.67
CA ILE A 26 3.43 -13.36 8.63
C ILE A 26 2.17 -13.57 7.80
N PHE A 27 1.13 -12.77 8.08
CA PHE A 27 -0.12 -12.81 7.33
C PHE A 27 0.08 -12.54 5.83
N ALA A 28 0.84 -11.49 5.48
CA ALA A 28 1.20 -11.19 4.10
C ALA A 28 1.88 -12.39 3.44
N VAL A 29 2.94 -12.95 4.03
CA VAL A 29 3.67 -14.08 3.44
C VAL A 29 2.76 -15.28 3.20
N MET A 30 1.86 -15.59 4.14
CA MET A 30 0.91 -16.70 3.99
C MET A 30 -0.08 -16.46 2.85
N ILE A 31 -0.71 -15.29 2.81
CA ILE A 31 -1.65 -14.94 1.74
C ILE A 31 -0.92 -14.87 0.39
N TRP A 32 0.29 -14.31 0.37
CA TRP A 32 1.09 -14.17 -0.83
C TRP A 32 1.41 -15.52 -1.46
N ALA A 33 1.86 -16.48 -0.65
CA ALA A 33 2.14 -17.83 -1.14
C ALA A 33 0.90 -18.49 -1.78
N GLY A 34 -0.27 -18.36 -1.13
CA GLY A 34 -1.53 -18.86 -1.67
C GLY A 34 -1.94 -18.14 -2.96
N TYR A 35 -1.79 -16.81 -3.00
CA TYR A 35 -2.10 -15.98 -4.14
C TYR A 35 -1.18 -16.28 -5.34
N SER A 36 0.13 -16.37 -5.14
CA SER A 36 1.09 -16.75 -6.18
C SER A 36 0.79 -18.13 -6.76
N LEU A 37 0.49 -19.11 -5.90
CA LEU A 37 0.09 -20.45 -6.36
C LEU A 37 -1.19 -20.39 -7.21
N PHE A 38 -2.20 -19.64 -6.74
CA PHE A 38 -3.44 -19.44 -7.49
C PHE A 38 -3.19 -18.83 -8.87
N VAL A 39 -2.37 -17.77 -8.97
CA VAL A 39 -2.03 -17.14 -10.24
C VAL A 39 -1.29 -18.11 -11.16
N PHE A 40 -0.32 -18.88 -10.66
CA PHE A 40 0.38 -19.88 -11.47
C PHE A 40 -0.53 -20.97 -12.01
N VAL A 41 -1.44 -21.49 -11.17
CA VAL A 41 -2.46 -22.47 -11.59
C VAL A 41 -3.39 -21.86 -12.64
N LEU A 42 -3.81 -20.60 -12.46
CA LEU A 42 -4.67 -19.91 -13.41
C LEU A 42 -3.96 -19.68 -14.75
N THR A 43 -2.71 -19.21 -14.75
CA THR A 43 -1.89 -19.05 -15.95
C THR A 43 -1.74 -20.37 -16.69
N PHE A 44 -1.47 -21.46 -15.96
CA PHE A 44 -1.40 -22.79 -16.55
C PHE A 44 -2.74 -23.23 -17.15
N ALA A 45 -3.87 -23.04 -16.45
CA ALA A 45 -5.19 -23.38 -16.97
C ALA A 45 -5.53 -22.58 -18.24
N VAL A 46 -5.19 -21.29 -18.27
CA VAL A 46 -5.37 -20.42 -19.45
C VAL A 46 -4.52 -20.90 -20.63
N SER A 47 -3.32 -21.42 -20.38
CA SER A 47 -2.43 -21.94 -21.44
C SER A 47 -3.04 -23.10 -22.24
N LEU A 48 -4.03 -23.81 -21.66
CA LEU A 48 -4.75 -24.90 -22.33
C LEU A 48 -5.69 -24.40 -23.42
N PHE A 49 -6.07 -23.12 -23.39
CA PHE A 49 -7.05 -22.52 -24.31
C PHE A 49 -6.45 -21.48 -25.25
N ARG A 50 -5.37 -20.82 -24.83
CA ARG A 50 -4.71 -19.77 -25.62
C ARG A 50 -3.20 -19.74 -25.36
N PRO A 51 -2.40 -19.34 -26.36
CA PRO A 51 -0.97 -19.13 -26.14
C PRO A 51 -0.74 -18.03 -25.11
N ILE A 52 0.24 -18.25 -24.24
CA ILE A 52 0.71 -17.26 -23.27
C ILE A 52 1.72 -16.35 -23.97
N THR A 53 1.49 -15.04 -23.95
CA THR A 53 2.36 -14.03 -24.58
C THR A 53 3.04 -13.10 -23.57
N VAL A 54 2.47 -12.99 -22.37
CA VAL A 54 2.88 -12.06 -21.30
C VAL A 54 2.92 -12.79 -19.95
N SER A 55 3.57 -12.17 -18.97
CA SER A 55 3.57 -12.65 -17.58
C SER A 55 2.17 -12.57 -16.97
N GLY A 56 1.71 -13.71 -16.45
CA GLY A 56 0.44 -13.78 -15.74
C GLY A 56 0.55 -13.13 -14.35
N TRP A 57 1.74 -13.11 -13.77
CA TRP A 57 2.02 -12.42 -12.52
C TRP A 57 1.95 -10.89 -12.65
N ASP A 58 2.46 -10.34 -13.76
CA ASP A 58 2.38 -8.92 -14.11
C ASP A 58 0.91 -8.47 -14.19
N LEU A 59 0.09 -9.20 -14.94
CA LEU A 59 -1.37 -9.02 -15.01
C LEU A 59 -2.07 -9.15 -13.63
N ALA A 60 -1.49 -9.94 -12.74
CA ALA A 60 -2.00 -10.18 -11.38
C ALA A 60 -1.54 -9.11 -10.38
N GLY A 61 -0.97 -7.98 -10.83
CA GLY A 61 -0.61 -6.85 -9.97
C GLY A 61 -1.81 -6.21 -9.26
N GLN A 62 -2.97 -6.18 -9.91
CA GLN A 62 -4.14 -5.43 -9.43
C GLN A 62 -4.65 -5.90 -8.03
N PRO A 63 -4.91 -7.21 -7.76
CA PRO A 63 -5.28 -7.64 -6.42
C PRO A 63 -4.23 -7.33 -5.35
N ALA A 64 -2.94 -7.36 -5.69
CA ALA A 64 -1.87 -7.07 -4.75
C ALA A 64 -1.90 -5.61 -4.27
N VAL A 65 -2.16 -4.65 -5.16
CA VAL A 65 -2.24 -3.23 -4.75
C VAL A 65 -3.48 -2.95 -3.90
N TRP A 66 -4.60 -3.64 -4.17
CA TRP A 66 -5.80 -3.58 -3.34
C TRP A 66 -5.55 -4.15 -1.94
N PHE A 67 -4.72 -5.18 -1.83
CA PHE A 67 -4.28 -5.70 -0.54
C PHE A 67 -3.48 -4.66 0.25
N ALA A 68 -2.54 -3.94 -0.38
CA ALA A 68 -1.81 -2.85 0.26
C ALA A 68 -2.75 -1.72 0.76
N PHE A 69 -3.72 -1.33 -0.06
CA PHE A 69 -4.75 -0.37 0.34
C PHE A 69 -5.61 -0.86 1.50
N ALA A 70 -6.02 -2.13 1.50
CA ALA A 70 -6.77 -2.73 2.60
C ALA A 70 -5.99 -2.70 3.92
N ILE A 71 -4.68 -2.93 3.88
CA ILE A 71 -3.80 -2.81 5.06
C ILE A 71 -3.75 -1.36 5.56
N GLY A 72 -3.63 -0.38 4.66
CA GLY A 72 -3.76 1.03 5.02
C GLY A 72 -5.10 1.34 5.70
N CYS A 73 -6.21 0.84 5.14
CA CYS A 73 -7.54 0.98 5.71
C CYS A 73 -7.66 0.35 7.10
N TYR A 74 -7.08 -0.84 7.30
CA TYR A 74 -7.05 -1.51 8.60
C TYR A 74 -6.34 -0.67 9.67
N LEU A 75 -5.23 0.00 9.33
CA LEU A 75 -4.55 0.90 10.26
C LEU A 75 -5.43 2.09 10.65
N GLY A 76 -6.06 2.75 9.69
CA GLY A 76 -6.86 3.95 9.97
C GLY A 76 -8.22 3.64 10.60
N TRP A 77 -8.82 2.49 10.32
CA TRP A 77 -10.11 2.12 10.88
C TRP A 77 -9.98 1.41 12.23
N SER A 78 -9.16 0.37 12.31
CA SER A 78 -9.09 -0.49 13.50
C SER A 78 -8.00 -0.04 14.47
N VAL A 79 -6.79 0.23 13.97
CA VAL A 79 -5.66 0.58 14.84
C VAL A 79 -5.81 1.99 15.42
N LEU A 80 -6.30 2.95 14.64
CA LEU A 80 -6.57 4.31 15.15
C LEU A 80 -7.53 4.30 16.35
N GLN A 81 -8.63 3.55 16.26
CA GLN A 81 -9.60 3.44 17.35
C GLN A 81 -8.95 2.88 18.61
N LEU A 82 -8.16 1.81 18.46
CA LEU A 82 -7.40 1.22 19.56
C LEU A 82 -6.44 2.23 20.21
N TYR A 83 -5.78 3.08 19.41
CA TYR A 83 -4.92 4.15 19.91
C TYR A 83 -5.71 5.19 20.71
N VAL A 84 -6.87 5.61 20.20
CA VAL A 84 -7.72 6.60 20.87
C VAL A 84 -8.25 6.06 22.19
N THR A 85 -8.69 4.79 22.24
CA THR A 85 -9.25 4.19 23.47
C THR A 85 -8.19 3.96 24.55
N HIS A 86 -6.94 3.69 24.18
CA HIS A 86 -5.85 3.45 25.13
C HIS A 86 -5.06 4.73 25.47
N GLY A 87 -5.57 5.91 25.12
CA GLY A 87 -4.93 7.20 25.44
C GLY A 87 -3.63 7.47 24.67
N GLY A 88 -3.44 6.80 23.53
CA GLY A 88 -2.29 7.02 22.65
C GLY A 88 -2.29 8.42 22.04
N THR A 89 -1.09 8.93 21.72
CA THR A 89 -0.97 10.25 21.11
C THR A 89 -1.25 10.20 19.60
N ARG A 90 -1.94 11.23 19.09
CA ARG A 90 -2.23 11.41 17.65
C ARG A 90 -0.95 11.40 16.79
N ARG A 91 0.09 12.09 17.28
CA ARG A 91 1.41 12.15 16.63
C ARG A 91 2.09 10.77 16.63
N GLY A 92 2.01 10.05 17.76
CA GLY A 92 2.55 8.69 17.88
C GLY A 92 1.86 7.72 16.92
N PHE A 93 0.53 7.80 16.78
CA PHE A 93 -0.21 7.01 15.79
C PHE A 93 0.29 7.25 14.37
N LEU A 94 0.37 8.51 13.93
CA LEU A 94 0.76 8.81 12.56
C LEU A 94 2.19 8.37 12.27
N ILE A 95 3.15 8.67 13.15
CA ILE A 95 4.56 8.28 12.98
C ILE A 95 4.68 6.76 12.84
N ARG A 96 3.98 6.00 13.69
CA ARG A 96 4.01 4.53 13.65
C ARG A 96 3.29 3.95 12.45
N SER A 97 2.20 4.56 12.01
CA SER A 97 1.46 4.12 10.81
C SER A 97 2.29 4.34 9.56
N VAL A 98 2.90 5.52 9.42
CA VAL A 98 3.78 5.84 8.28
C VAL A 98 5.03 4.95 8.29
N SER A 99 5.68 4.76 9.44
CA SER A 99 6.86 3.88 9.52
C SER A 99 6.51 2.41 9.26
N PHE A 100 5.32 1.96 9.68
CA PHE A 100 4.80 0.64 9.33
C PHE A 100 4.57 0.52 7.82
N MET A 101 3.89 1.48 7.19
CA MET A 101 3.58 1.42 5.76
C MET A 101 4.85 1.39 4.92
N LEU A 102 5.83 2.24 5.21
CA LEU A 102 7.13 2.23 4.52
C LEU A 102 7.85 0.88 4.60
N ALA A 103 7.78 0.20 5.74
CA ALA A 103 8.37 -1.13 5.89
C ALA A 103 7.52 -2.21 5.20
N TYR A 104 6.19 -2.04 5.21
CA TYR A 104 5.25 -3.02 4.69
C TYR A 104 5.15 -2.96 3.16
N GLY A 105 5.12 -1.77 2.56
CA GLY A 105 5.18 -1.59 1.11
C GLY A 105 6.50 -2.11 0.55
N LEU A 106 7.62 -1.88 1.26
CA LEU A 106 8.88 -2.55 0.95
C LEU A 106 8.77 -4.09 0.99
N LEU A 107 8.16 -4.65 2.04
CA LEU A 107 7.94 -6.10 2.12
C LEU A 107 7.11 -6.61 0.94
N LEU A 108 5.99 -5.96 0.62
CA LEU A 108 5.13 -6.35 -0.51
C LEU A 108 5.87 -6.27 -1.84
N THR A 109 6.69 -5.23 -2.04
CA THR A 109 7.55 -5.08 -3.22
C THR A 109 8.50 -6.26 -3.36
N LEU A 110 9.17 -6.64 -2.26
CA LEU A 110 10.09 -7.77 -2.26
C LEU A 110 9.38 -9.09 -2.53
N LEU A 111 8.21 -9.32 -1.92
CA LEU A 111 7.39 -10.51 -2.20
C LEU A 111 6.96 -10.56 -3.67
N PHE A 112 6.55 -9.42 -4.22
CA PHE A 112 6.17 -9.30 -5.64
C PHE A 112 7.32 -9.61 -6.57
N MET A 113 8.49 -9.03 -6.34
CA MET A 113 9.69 -9.30 -7.13
C MET A 113 10.17 -10.75 -7.03
N VAL A 114 10.20 -11.32 -5.82
CA VAL A 114 10.65 -12.69 -5.61
C VAL A 114 9.75 -13.68 -6.36
N THR A 115 8.48 -13.36 -6.58
CA THR A 115 7.54 -14.23 -7.30
C THR A 115 7.85 -14.35 -8.80
N TYR A 116 8.52 -13.38 -9.42
CA TYR A 116 8.96 -13.50 -10.81
C TYR A 116 10.01 -14.59 -11.03
N TRP A 117 10.74 -15.02 -9.98
CA TRP A 117 11.74 -16.10 -10.10
C TRP A 117 11.12 -17.47 -10.37
N PRO A 118 10.18 -17.99 -9.54
CA PRO A 118 9.49 -19.23 -9.86
C PRO A 118 8.64 -19.10 -11.13
N GLU A 119 8.08 -17.93 -11.42
CA GLU A 119 7.38 -17.70 -12.69
C GLU A 119 8.31 -17.87 -13.90
N ALA A 120 9.49 -17.23 -13.88
CA ALA A 120 10.48 -17.37 -14.94
C ALA A 120 10.89 -18.83 -15.16
N GLY A 121 11.03 -19.60 -14.07
CA GLY A 121 11.29 -21.04 -14.14
C GLY A 121 10.16 -21.81 -14.82
N LEU A 122 8.90 -21.55 -14.42
CA LEU A 122 7.72 -22.16 -15.05
C LEU A 122 7.64 -21.83 -16.54
N TYR A 123 7.84 -20.57 -16.91
CA TYR A 123 7.78 -20.10 -18.28
C TYR A 123 8.89 -20.71 -19.13
N ALA A 124 10.11 -20.81 -18.61
CA ALA A 124 11.23 -21.45 -19.29
C ALA A 124 10.97 -22.95 -19.54
N LEU A 125 10.38 -23.66 -18.56
CA LEU A 125 10.03 -25.07 -18.70
C LEU A 125 8.91 -25.30 -19.72
N ALA A 126 7.94 -24.39 -19.79
CA ALA A 126 6.81 -24.47 -20.71
C ALA A 126 7.11 -23.89 -22.11
N GLY A 127 8.27 -23.26 -22.30
CA GLY A 127 8.63 -22.58 -23.55
C GLY A 127 7.81 -21.32 -23.82
N TRP A 128 7.25 -20.69 -22.79
CA TRP A 128 6.45 -19.46 -22.92
C TRP A 128 7.31 -18.20 -22.91
N PRO A 129 6.95 -17.15 -23.67
CA PRO A 129 7.56 -15.83 -23.55
C PRO A 129 7.33 -15.24 -22.15
N HIS A 130 8.40 -14.82 -21.48
CA HIS A 130 8.35 -14.13 -20.19
C HIS A 130 8.59 -12.63 -20.39
N GLN A 131 7.52 -11.92 -20.75
CA GLN A 131 7.53 -10.49 -21.08
C GLN A 131 6.53 -9.73 -20.19
N PRO A 132 6.80 -8.45 -19.90
CA PRO A 132 5.81 -7.58 -19.25
C PRO A 132 4.57 -7.40 -20.14
N ASP A 133 3.42 -7.13 -19.52
CA ASP A 133 2.16 -6.85 -20.23
C ASP A 133 2.12 -5.42 -20.80
N ASP A 134 2.62 -4.45 -20.03
CA ASP A 134 2.57 -3.02 -20.35
C ASP A 134 3.97 -2.38 -20.45
N ASP A 135 4.01 -1.22 -21.13
CA ASP A 135 5.18 -0.32 -21.20
C ASP A 135 5.34 0.45 -19.88
N GLY A 136 5.61 -0.26 -18.79
CA GLY A 136 5.88 0.32 -17.47
C GLY A 136 7.19 1.11 -17.41
N LEU A 137 7.66 1.40 -16.20
CA LEU A 137 9.00 1.94 -16.00
C LEU A 137 10.09 0.95 -16.44
N TYR A 138 9.81 -0.35 -16.40
CA TYR A 138 10.69 -1.42 -16.87
C TYR A 138 10.23 -1.97 -18.23
N THR A 139 11.18 -2.34 -19.07
CA THR A 139 10.92 -3.02 -20.36
C THR A 139 11.22 -4.52 -20.31
N SER A 140 11.78 -4.99 -19.19
CA SER A 140 12.13 -6.38 -18.97
C SER A 140 11.89 -6.74 -17.51
N LEU A 141 11.35 -7.93 -17.28
CA LEU A 141 11.18 -8.51 -15.93
C LEU A 141 12.52 -8.83 -15.24
N ARG A 142 13.64 -8.68 -15.97
CA ARG A 142 15.01 -8.79 -15.44
C ARG A 142 15.60 -7.45 -15.00
N ASP A 143 14.95 -6.33 -15.32
CA ASP A 143 15.35 -5.00 -14.86
C ASP A 143 14.91 -4.79 -13.40
N LEU A 144 15.55 -5.54 -12.50
CA LEU A 144 15.20 -5.60 -11.08
C LEU A 144 15.17 -4.23 -10.40
N PRO A 145 16.11 -3.29 -10.65
CA PRO A 145 16.05 -1.96 -10.03
C PRO A 145 14.77 -1.20 -10.41
N MET A 146 14.37 -1.28 -11.67
CA MET A 146 13.22 -0.53 -12.17
C MET A 146 11.89 -1.19 -11.79
N LEU A 147 11.86 -2.53 -11.82
CA LEU A 147 10.77 -3.33 -11.26
C LEU A 147 10.58 -3.02 -9.76
N PHE A 148 11.66 -3.00 -8.99
CA PHE A 148 11.63 -2.64 -7.57
C PHE A 148 11.07 -1.24 -7.36
N LEU A 149 11.59 -0.25 -8.11
CA LEU A 149 11.16 1.14 -7.99
C LEU A 149 9.67 1.28 -8.29
N GLN A 150 9.19 0.76 -9.43
CA GLN A 150 7.79 0.85 -9.82
C GLN A 150 6.87 0.29 -8.73
N TRP A 151 7.10 -0.96 -8.33
CA TRP A 151 6.22 -1.63 -7.36
C TRP A 151 6.31 -1.02 -5.97
N LEU A 152 7.48 -0.53 -5.54
CA LEU A 152 7.60 0.22 -4.29
C LEU A 152 6.75 1.49 -4.31
N LEU A 153 6.86 2.29 -5.37
CA LEU A 153 6.08 3.52 -5.51
C LEU A 153 4.57 3.24 -5.48
N VAL A 154 4.13 2.21 -6.20
CA VAL A 154 2.72 1.83 -6.27
C VAL A 154 2.22 1.30 -4.92
N PHE A 155 2.91 0.35 -4.28
CA PHE A 155 2.46 -0.21 -2.99
C PHE A 155 2.41 0.84 -1.88
N GLU A 156 3.42 1.71 -1.79
CA GLU A 156 3.44 2.79 -0.79
C GLU A 156 2.28 3.75 -0.99
N LEU A 157 1.99 4.13 -2.24
CA LEU A 157 0.91 5.08 -2.55
C LEU A 157 -0.47 4.48 -2.25
N TRP A 158 -0.68 3.21 -2.59
CA TRP A 158 -1.93 2.51 -2.28
C TRP A 158 -2.11 2.33 -0.76
N ALA A 159 -1.04 1.99 -0.03
CA ALA A 159 -1.07 1.85 1.42
C ALA A 159 -1.41 3.17 2.13
N ILE A 160 -0.72 4.27 1.82
CA ILE A 160 -1.02 5.59 2.40
C ILE A 160 -2.42 6.09 1.97
N GLY A 161 -2.85 5.77 0.75
CA GLY A 161 -4.20 6.04 0.27
C GLY A 161 -5.28 5.37 1.12
N GLY A 162 -5.10 4.09 1.45
CA GLY A 162 -6.00 3.36 2.35
C GLY A 162 -6.07 3.97 3.75
N LEU A 163 -4.92 4.37 4.30
CA LEU A 163 -4.88 5.07 5.59
C LEU A 163 -5.65 6.39 5.52
N PHE A 164 -5.41 7.21 4.50
CA PHE A 164 -6.10 8.48 4.31
C PHE A 164 -7.62 8.32 4.21
N VAL A 165 -8.08 7.40 3.36
CA VAL A 165 -9.51 7.14 3.14
C VAL A 165 -10.19 6.67 4.42
N SER A 166 -9.62 5.69 5.11
CA SER A 166 -10.19 5.16 6.36
C SER A 166 -10.25 6.20 7.48
N VAL A 167 -9.22 7.03 7.64
CA VAL A 167 -9.20 8.13 8.60
C VAL A 167 -10.23 9.22 8.25
N ALA A 168 -10.42 9.52 6.97
CA ALA A 168 -11.45 10.45 6.52
C ALA A 168 -12.86 9.94 6.81
N TRP A 169 -13.12 8.65 6.59
CA TRP A 169 -14.37 7.98 6.97
C TRP A 169 -14.62 8.03 8.47
N TYR A 170 -13.59 7.82 9.28
CA TYR A 170 -13.69 7.95 10.73
C TYR A 170 -14.14 9.36 11.16
N ARG A 171 -13.78 10.40 10.39
CA ARG A 171 -14.19 11.79 10.67
C ARG A 171 -15.64 12.09 10.29
N GLY A 172 -16.15 11.44 9.24
CA GLY A 172 -17.53 11.55 8.78
C GLY A 172 -17.72 11.12 7.33
N ALA A 173 -18.95 10.73 6.98
CA ALA A 173 -19.28 10.15 5.66
C ALA A 173 -18.96 11.07 4.47
N VAL A 174 -19.19 12.38 4.60
CA VAL A 174 -18.89 13.36 3.53
C VAL A 174 -17.38 13.43 3.27
N PHE A 175 -16.55 13.48 4.32
CA PHE A 175 -15.10 13.46 4.18
C PHE A 175 -14.60 12.13 3.60
N GLY A 176 -15.19 11.01 4.04
CA GLY A 176 -14.93 9.69 3.48
C GLY A 176 -15.23 9.64 1.97
N ALA A 177 -16.40 10.09 1.53
CA ALA A 177 -16.78 10.12 0.12
C ALA A 177 -15.84 11.01 -0.71
N LEU A 178 -15.52 12.23 -0.23
CA LEU A 178 -14.58 13.12 -0.91
C LEU A 178 -13.16 12.55 -0.97
N SER A 179 -12.73 11.82 0.06
CA SER A 179 -11.42 11.17 0.08
C SER A 179 -11.28 10.08 -0.97
N ILE A 180 -12.38 9.38 -1.31
CA ILE A 180 -12.39 8.38 -2.39
C ILE A 180 -12.20 9.09 -3.74
N LEU A 181 -12.93 10.16 -4.00
CA LEU A 181 -12.78 10.94 -5.24
C LEU A 181 -11.34 11.47 -5.39
N PHE A 182 -10.77 11.98 -4.29
CA PHE A 182 -9.39 12.44 -4.27
C PHE A 182 -8.40 11.27 -4.48
N GLY A 183 -8.63 10.13 -3.85
CA GLY A 183 -7.83 8.91 -4.03
C GLY A 183 -7.86 8.40 -5.47
N LEU A 184 -9.00 8.48 -6.16
CA LEU A 184 -9.12 8.16 -7.58
C LEU A 184 -8.22 9.07 -8.42
N VAL A 185 -8.19 10.38 -8.15
CA VAL A 185 -7.28 11.30 -8.87
C VAL A 185 -5.81 10.93 -8.62
N VAL A 186 -5.44 10.63 -7.38
CA VAL A 186 -4.07 10.23 -7.02
C VAL A 186 -3.67 8.93 -7.73
N ILE A 187 -4.54 7.93 -7.75
CA ILE A 187 -4.30 6.66 -8.45
C ILE A 187 -4.20 6.91 -9.96
N SER A 188 -5.06 7.73 -10.57
CA SER A 188 -4.95 8.07 -11.99
C SER A 188 -3.59 8.71 -12.33
N VAL A 189 -3.08 9.60 -11.47
CA VAL A 189 -1.74 10.19 -11.65
C VAL A 189 -0.66 9.12 -11.52
N SER A 190 -0.78 8.21 -10.55
CA SER A 190 0.11 7.05 -10.40
C SER A 190 0.16 6.23 -11.68
N SER A 191 -0.99 5.73 -12.15
CA SER A 191 -1.14 4.95 -13.39
C SER A 191 -0.57 5.68 -14.60
N PHE A 192 -0.80 7.00 -14.73
CA PHE A 192 -0.22 7.79 -15.81
C PHE A 192 1.31 7.86 -15.74
N THR A 193 1.87 8.03 -14.55
CA THR A 193 3.32 8.17 -14.36
C THR A 193 4.09 6.85 -14.41
N THR A 194 3.47 5.72 -14.07
CA THR A 194 4.06 4.37 -14.17
C THR A 194 3.65 3.61 -15.42
N ARG A 195 2.65 4.10 -16.16
CA ARG A 195 2.04 3.44 -17.34
C ARG A 195 1.47 2.04 -17.07
N GLU A 196 1.12 1.80 -15.83
CA GLU A 196 0.38 0.62 -15.42
C GLU A 196 -1.12 0.87 -15.52
N ASP A 197 -1.87 -0.04 -16.12
CA ASP A 197 -3.36 -0.04 -16.08
C ASP A 197 -3.88 -0.51 -14.70
N ILE A 198 -3.24 -0.03 -13.62
CA ILE A 198 -3.62 -0.32 -12.23
C ILE A 198 -4.71 0.66 -11.78
N GLY A 199 -5.73 0.12 -11.12
CA GLY A 199 -6.84 0.87 -10.56
C GLY A 199 -8.01 1.11 -11.53
N PRO A 200 -9.11 1.71 -11.04
CA PRO A 200 -10.35 1.88 -11.83
C PRO A 200 -10.26 2.92 -12.96
N MET A 201 -9.16 3.67 -13.02
CA MET A 201 -8.97 4.80 -13.94
C MET A 201 -7.75 4.65 -14.85
N GLY A 202 -7.14 3.46 -14.95
CA GLY A 202 -5.94 3.27 -15.79
C GLY A 202 -6.17 3.59 -17.28
N TRP A 203 -7.42 3.52 -17.75
CA TRP A 203 -7.83 3.99 -19.08
C TRP A 203 -7.55 5.49 -19.34
N VAL A 204 -7.50 6.34 -18.31
CA VAL A 204 -7.19 7.76 -18.46
C VAL A 204 -5.75 7.97 -18.91
N GLY A 205 -4.82 7.14 -18.42
CA GLY A 205 -3.41 7.18 -18.81
C GLY A 205 -3.20 6.94 -20.31
N ARG A 206 -4.07 6.11 -20.93
CA ARG A 206 -4.05 5.83 -22.37
C ARG A 206 -4.44 7.02 -23.25
N LEU A 207 -5.10 8.03 -22.68
CA LEU A 207 -5.55 9.21 -23.43
C LEU A 207 -4.49 10.32 -23.50
N LEU A 208 -3.43 10.24 -22.70
CA LEU A 208 -2.41 11.28 -22.59
C LEU A 208 -1.12 10.85 -23.31
N PRO A 209 -0.61 11.65 -24.28
CA PRO A 209 0.64 11.32 -24.95
C PRO A 209 1.86 11.55 -24.04
N GLY A 210 2.86 10.68 -24.15
CA GLY A 210 4.19 10.84 -23.51
C GLY A 210 4.57 9.72 -22.54
N GLN A 211 5.84 9.29 -22.57
CA GLN A 211 6.43 8.42 -21.55
C GLN A 211 6.94 9.29 -20.41
N THR A 212 6.49 9.01 -19.20
CA THR A 212 7.07 9.61 -18.01
C THR A 212 8.33 8.81 -17.65
N GLY A 213 9.48 9.47 -17.61
CA GLY A 213 10.70 8.82 -17.15
C GLY A 213 10.63 8.44 -15.66
N PRO A 214 11.55 7.58 -15.18
CA PRO A 214 11.53 7.07 -13.80
C PRO A 214 11.67 8.18 -12.74
N LEU A 215 12.46 9.23 -13.03
CA LEU A 215 12.65 10.34 -12.11
C LEU A 215 11.36 11.16 -11.89
N PRO A 216 10.68 11.68 -12.94
CA PRO A 216 9.39 12.34 -12.73
C PRO A 216 8.34 11.45 -12.07
N ALA A 217 8.30 10.14 -12.38
CA ALA A 217 7.40 9.19 -11.73
C ALA A 217 7.67 9.08 -10.22
N ALA A 218 8.93 8.92 -9.82
CA ALA A 218 9.34 8.89 -8.42
C ALA A 218 9.00 10.20 -7.69
N ILE A 219 9.27 11.36 -8.31
CA ILE A 219 8.92 12.67 -7.74
C ILE A 219 7.41 12.77 -7.51
N ALA A 220 6.60 12.42 -8.52
CA ALA A 220 5.13 12.47 -8.41
C ALA A 220 4.62 11.61 -7.25
N HIS A 221 5.11 10.38 -7.13
CA HIS A 221 4.71 9.46 -6.06
C HIS A 221 5.14 9.94 -4.67
N VAL A 222 6.36 10.45 -4.53
CA VAL A 222 6.84 11.01 -3.24
C VAL A 222 5.99 12.22 -2.85
N VAL A 223 5.68 13.12 -3.78
CA VAL A 223 4.82 14.29 -3.53
C VAL A 223 3.41 13.85 -3.11
N MET A 224 2.81 12.89 -3.82
CA MET A 224 1.48 12.36 -3.49
C MET A 224 1.46 11.64 -2.14
N PHE A 225 2.50 10.86 -1.82
CA PHE A 225 2.64 10.20 -0.52
C PHE A 225 2.71 11.22 0.62
N VAL A 226 3.57 12.24 0.48
CA VAL A 226 3.70 13.31 1.48
C VAL A 226 2.40 14.09 1.62
N LEU A 227 1.72 14.38 0.51
CA LEU A 227 0.43 15.06 0.51
C LEU A 227 -0.64 14.24 1.26
N LEU A 228 -0.77 12.94 0.97
CA LEU A 228 -1.73 12.06 1.66
C LEU A 228 -1.39 11.91 3.15
N ALA A 229 -0.10 11.79 3.51
CA ALA A 229 0.34 11.76 4.90
C ALA A 229 0.01 13.08 5.64
N ALA A 230 0.22 14.23 4.98
CA ALA A 230 -0.11 15.54 5.52
C ALA A 230 -1.63 15.73 5.70
N LEU A 231 -2.44 15.35 4.71
CA LEU A 231 -3.90 15.39 4.81
C LEU A 231 -4.40 14.46 5.92
N THR A 232 -3.85 13.26 6.01
CA THR A 232 -4.12 12.32 7.11
C THR A 232 -3.82 12.96 8.46
N TRP A 233 -2.66 13.61 8.61
CA TRP A 233 -2.33 14.36 9.83
C TRP A 233 -3.37 15.44 10.16
N LEU A 234 -3.79 16.23 9.17
CA LEU A 234 -4.78 17.30 9.37
C LEU A 234 -6.12 16.77 9.87
N ILE A 235 -6.49 15.55 9.49
CA ILE A 235 -7.70 14.87 9.98
C ILE A 235 -7.45 14.34 11.40
N VAL A 236 -6.39 13.53 11.59
CA VAL A 236 -6.08 12.88 12.88
C VAL A 236 -5.87 13.89 14.00
N ARG A 237 -5.16 15.00 13.75
CA ARG A 237 -4.82 16.02 14.77
C ARG A 237 -6.06 16.61 15.46
N ASN A 238 -7.22 16.56 14.81
CA ASN A 238 -8.48 17.14 15.26
C ASN A 238 -9.44 16.12 15.89
N ILE A 239 -9.09 14.83 15.96
CA ILE A 239 -9.95 13.79 16.54
C ILE A 239 -9.98 13.94 18.06
N SER A 240 -11.16 14.21 18.64
CA SER A 240 -11.34 14.31 20.09
C SER A 240 -11.05 12.97 20.77
N ILE A 241 -10.13 12.94 21.74
CA ILE A 241 -9.82 11.75 22.57
C ILE A 241 -10.72 11.70 23.82
N ARG A 242 -11.71 12.59 23.94
CA ARG A 242 -12.56 12.64 25.14
C ARG A 242 -13.45 11.40 25.19
N GLY A 243 -13.20 10.53 26.17
CA GLY A 243 -14.13 9.47 26.54
C GLY A 243 -15.49 10.10 26.80
N LYS A 244 -16.53 9.54 26.19
CA LYS A 244 -17.90 9.92 26.51
C LYS A 244 -18.15 9.53 27.98
N SER A 245 -17.94 10.44 28.92
CA SER A 245 -18.73 10.45 30.14
C SER A 245 -20.12 10.90 29.73
N VAL A 246 -20.94 9.95 29.29
CA VAL A 246 -22.39 10.15 29.25
C VAL A 246 -22.79 10.29 30.71
N GLU A 247 -23.09 11.50 31.16
CA GLU A 247 -23.85 11.68 32.39
C GLU A 247 -25.22 11.00 32.18
N PRO A 248 -25.66 10.12 33.09
CA PRO A 248 -27.01 9.61 33.05
C PRO A 248 -27.97 10.79 33.30
N THR A 249 -28.81 11.10 32.31
CA THR A 249 -30.02 11.91 32.49
C THR A 249 -31.20 11.00 32.81
#